data_AF-A0A2E0WYH3-F1
#
_entry.id   AF-A0A2E0WYH3-F1
#
_cell.length_a   1.000
_cell.length_b   1.000
_cell.length_c   1.000
_cell.angle_alpha   90.00
_cell.angle_beta   90.00
_cell.angle_gamma   90.00
#
_symmetry.space_group_name_H-M   'P 1'
#
loop_
_entity.id
_entity.type
_entity.pdbx_description
1 polymer ?
#
loop_
_entity_poly.entity_id
_entity_poly.type
_entity_poly.pdbx_seq_one_letter_code
_entity_poly.pdbx_strand_id
1 'polypeptide(L)'
;MTPSRPCAADFTRLRETTMLYRCILQCCFGLLASGTLGVQLAAAQDVVDIDVATRRGLVSVDVESLGGAMGNRIKVRVQRRAGAPINVVVQPGLVLAPQGADVQRMAVVKLVGKYVPGNQYQRATVMVLADQQPHTFLLQAVCIDYHKSSPKAGQRYAVVDVDVRCQRILSAPLPEGASVWAYQSAIWMDRAGVASSELQRIFSVPAIEIQSAQKLIARAEQVGVESLAQVDVSADVRAQAEGVFSADPQVRVEAYRRVQGLSAEDRRKLQVLVDVNVLRNGQLPDASELRAANTLESLLPEGLNLPQLQIPESLDALTDLLQSLPDLVGNEDDDTDVIRFPRARLLPLMVGLRARRPAVRALTVRRVAQLNDPWAVDTLIVVLADPSPRVRQAAAEGLKQRTGQDFGEDAEQWRTWWTAAQDGSLAAPDPAAP
;
A
#
# COMPACT_ATOMS: atom_id res chain seq x y z
N MET A 1 5.22 -47.41 -43.23
CA MET A 1 4.08 -46.55 -42.86
C MET A 1 4.62 -45.35 -42.11
N THR A 2 4.81 -44.25 -42.83
CA THR A 2 5.19 -42.93 -42.33
C THR A 2 3.94 -42.16 -41.89
N PRO A 3 3.93 -41.44 -40.76
CA PRO A 3 2.94 -40.41 -40.52
C PRO A 3 3.47 -39.05 -41.02
N SER A 4 2.66 -38.48 -41.90
CA SER A 4 2.79 -37.19 -42.58
C SER A 4 2.66 -35.99 -41.65
N ARG A 5 3.56 -35.00 -41.82
CA ARG A 5 3.41 -33.62 -41.34
C ARG A 5 2.26 -32.91 -42.06
N PRO A 6 1.56 -31.96 -41.40
CA PRO A 6 0.93 -30.85 -42.09
C PRO A 6 1.69 -29.52 -41.91
N CYS A 7 1.91 -28.94 -43.07
CA CYS A 7 2.23 -27.58 -43.50
C CYS A 7 2.14 -26.39 -42.53
N ALA A 8 3.08 -25.47 -42.76
CA ALA A 8 3.15 -24.12 -42.23
C ALA A 8 2.21 -23.15 -42.97
N ALA A 9 1.47 -22.38 -42.18
CA ALA A 9 0.88 -21.05 -42.41
C ALA A 9 0.33 -20.65 -41.01
N ASP A 10 0.54 -19.50 -40.39
CA ASP A 10 0.68 -18.14 -40.89
C ASP A 10 1.29 -17.32 -39.72
N PHE A 11 2.61 -17.11 -39.70
CA PHE A 11 3.34 -16.46 -38.59
C PHE A 11 3.73 -15.01 -38.95
N THR A 12 2.78 -14.27 -39.51
CA THR A 12 3.02 -12.96 -40.14
C THR A 12 2.21 -11.82 -39.51
N ARG A 13 1.98 -11.86 -38.18
CA ARG A 13 1.36 -10.74 -37.42
C ARG A 13 1.94 -10.48 -36.02
N LEU A 14 3.21 -10.83 -35.79
CA LEU A 14 3.89 -10.59 -34.51
C LEU A 14 5.26 -9.89 -34.63
N ARG A 15 5.58 -9.30 -35.79
CA ARG A 15 6.84 -8.59 -36.04
C ARG A 15 6.74 -7.06 -36.17
N GLU A 16 5.56 -6.47 -36.13
CA GLU A 16 5.39 -5.01 -36.35
C GLU A 16 5.40 -4.15 -35.08
N THR A 17 5.32 -4.73 -33.87
CA THR A 17 5.35 -3.95 -32.61
C THR A 17 6.74 -3.78 -32.01
N THR A 18 7.77 -4.42 -32.56
CA THR A 18 9.16 -4.31 -32.04
C THR A 18 10.02 -3.28 -32.80
N MET A 19 9.50 -2.67 -33.87
CA MET A 19 10.22 -1.64 -34.64
C MET A 19 10.07 -0.22 -34.06
N LEU A 20 9.08 0.06 -33.22
CA LEU A 20 8.86 1.42 -32.72
C LEU A 20 9.86 1.86 -31.64
N TYR A 21 10.54 0.93 -30.97
CA TYR A 21 11.53 1.23 -29.92
C TYR A 21 12.96 1.43 -30.44
N ARG A 22 13.25 1.08 -31.70
CA ARG A 22 14.57 1.31 -32.33
C ARG A 22 14.68 2.66 -33.06
N CYS A 23 13.58 3.36 -33.31
CA CYS A 23 13.61 4.67 -33.99
C CYS A 23 13.94 5.87 -33.08
N ILE A 24 13.94 5.73 -31.75
CA ILE A 24 14.20 6.87 -30.84
C ILE A 24 15.70 7.03 -30.51
N LEU A 25 16.52 5.98 -30.67
CA LEU A 25 17.94 6.03 -30.31
C LEU A 25 18.91 6.20 -31.49
N GLN A 26 18.44 6.30 -32.73
CA GLN A 26 19.30 6.36 -33.92
C GLN A 26 19.23 7.66 -34.73
N CYS A 27 18.66 8.73 -34.17
CA CYS A 27 18.64 10.07 -34.78
C CYS A 27 19.71 11.05 -34.25
N CYS A 28 20.63 10.62 -33.37
CA CYS A 28 21.62 11.52 -32.75
C CYS A 28 23.02 11.51 -33.39
N PHE A 29 23.27 10.86 -34.53
CA PHE A 29 24.59 10.92 -35.17
C PHE A 29 24.54 10.97 -36.72
N GLY A 30 25.04 12.09 -37.28
CA GLY A 30 25.31 12.35 -38.70
C GLY A 30 24.14 13.02 -39.43
N LEU A 31 24.22 14.18 -40.08
CA LEU A 31 25.29 14.72 -40.92
C LEU A 31 25.19 16.26 -41.04
N LEU A 32 26.35 16.92 -41.16
CA LEU A 32 26.52 18.27 -41.69
C LEU A 32 26.30 18.27 -43.21
N ALA A 33 25.47 19.18 -43.74
CA ALA A 33 25.72 19.99 -44.94
C ALA A 33 24.49 20.82 -45.37
N SER A 34 24.67 22.15 -45.34
CA SER A 34 24.21 23.17 -46.31
C SER A 34 22.76 23.18 -46.83
N GLY A 35 22.03 24.24 -46.49
CA GLY A 35 20.87 24.68 -47.27
C GLY A 35 19.85 25.50 -46.47
N THR A 36 19.91 26.82 -46.62
CA THR A 36 18.99 27.79 -46.01
C THR A 36 17.55 27.59 -46.48
N LEU A 37 16.71 27.04 -45.60
CA LEU A 37 15.27 27.29 -45.55
C LEU A 37 14.87 27.25 -44.09
N GLY A 38 14.50 28.41 -43.56
CA GLY A 38 14.05 28.60 -42.18
C GLY A 38 12.74 27.87 -41.93
N VAL A 39 12.81 26.57 -41.74
CA VAL A 39 11.87 25.85 -40.89
C VAL A 39 12.38 26.11 -39.49
N GLN A 40 11.64 26.87 -38.69
CA GLN A 40 11.78 26.83 -37.24
C GLN A 40 11.56 25.38 -36.82
N LEU A 41 12.64 24.62 -36.70
CA LEU A 41 12.69 23.42 -35.90
C LEU A 41 12.25 23.87 -34.51
N ALA A 42 10.98 23.61 -34.18
CA ALA A 42 10.53 23.61 -32.81
C ALA A 42 11.51 22.69 -32.07
N ALA A 43 12.40 23.28 -31.28
CA ALA A 43 13.34 22.55 -30.46
C ALA A 43 12.54 21.44 -29.77
N ALA A 44 12.98 20.19 -29.92
CA ALA A 44 12.35 19.05 -29.26
C ALA A 44 12.26 19.41 -27.77
N GLN A 45 11.07 19.77 -27.30
CA GLN A 45 10.88 20.15 -25.91
C GLN A 45 11.24 18.94 -25.07
N ASP A 46 12.24 19.09 -24.21
CA ASP A 46 12.75 18.01 -23.37
C ASP A 46 11.58 17.33 -22.65
N VAL A 47 11.40 16.05 -22.93
CA VAL A 47 10.45 15.18 -22.24
C VAL A 47 11.17 14.58 -21.05
N VAL A 48 10.68 14.83 -19.84
CA VAL A 48 11.32 14.41 -18.59
C VAL A 48 10.30 13.74 -17.68
N ASP A 49 10.67 12.62 -17.05
CA ASP A 49 9.82 11.97 -16.05
C ASP A 49 9.64 12.87 -14.81
N ILE A 50 8.45 12.88 -14.23
CA ILE A 50 8.11 13.80 -13.13
C ILE A 50 8.99 13.63 -11.89
N ASP A 51 9.43 12.41 -11.56
CA ASP A 51 10.35 12.15 -10.45
C ASP A 51 11.74 12.72 -10.73
N VAL A 52 12.23 12.57 -11.97
CA VAL A 52 13.51 13.14 -12.42
C VAL A 52 13.42 14.66 -12.44
N ALA A 53 12.34 15.22 -12.97
CA ALA A 53 12.11 16.65 -13.03
C ALA A 53 11.99 17.28 -11.63
N THR A 54 11.35 16.58 -10.68
CA THR A 54 11.25 17.00 -9.28
C THR A 54 12.61 16.95 -8.59
N ARG A 55 13.34 15.83 -8.70
CA ARG A 55 14.69 15.66 -8.10
C ARG A 55 15.71 16.67 -8.64
N ARG A 56 15.64 16.99 -9.94
CA ARG A 56 16.52 17.98 -10.58
C ARG A 56 16.07 19.43 -10.35
N GLY A 57 14.97 19.67 -9.63
CA GLY A 57 14.43 21.01 -9.39
C GLY A 57 13.90 21.71 -10.64
N LEU A 58 13.57 20.97 -11.71
CA LEU A 58 13.00 21.51 -12.95
C LEU A 58 11.51 21.86 -12.79
N VAL A 59 10.85 21.22 -11.82
CA VAL A 59 9.47 21.52 -11.41
C VAL A 59 9.36 21.49 -9.89
N SER A 60 8.39 22.23 -9.35
CA SER A 60 7.86 21.99 -8.01
C SER A 60 6.50 21.32 -8.11
N VAL A 61 6.27 20.30 -7.28
CA VAL A 61 5.05 19.48 -7.29
C VAL A 61 4.35 19.54 -5.94
N ASP A 62 3.04 19.59 -5.99
CA ASP A 62 2.14 19.46 -4.84
C ASP A 62 1.11 18.39 -5.17
N VAL A 63 1.15 17.29 -4.42
CA VAL A 63 0.36 16.08 -4.69
C VAL A 63 -0.64 15.86 -3.58
N GLU A 64 -1.91 15.71 -3.95
CA GLU A 64 -3.03 15.56 -3.03
C GLU A 64 -3.96 14.44 -3.51
N SER A 65 -4.43 13.60 -2.60
CA SER A 65 -5.45 12.59 -2.89
C SER A 65 -6.86 13.16 -2.75
N LEU A 66 -7.74 12.75 -3.65
CA LEU A 66 -9.19 12.94 -3.62
C LEU A 66 -9.88 11.86 -2.76
N GLY A 67 -9.10 11.02 -2.07
CA GLY A 67 -9.55 9.95 -1.20
C GLY A 67 -9.85 8.63 -1.92
N GLY A 68 -9.83 7.54 -1.16
CA GLY A 68 -10.11 6.18 -1.66
C GLY A 68 -8.87 5.42 -2.10
N ALA A 69 -9.05 4.12 -2.36
CA ALA A 69 -7.93 3.20 -2.61
C ALA A 69 -7.39 3.26 -4.04
N MET A 70 -8.23 3.56 -5.03
CA MET A 70 -7.84 3.47 -6.43
C MET A 70 -8.67 4.36 -7.36
N GLY A 71 -8.19 4.50 -8.60
CA GLY A 71 -8.87 5.20 -9.69
C GLY A 71 -8.29 6.60 -9.91
N ASN A 72 -9.07 7.46 -10.54
CA ASN A 72 -8.68 8.85 -10.85
C ASN A 72 -8.76 9.70 -9.58
N ARG A 73 -7.77 9.53 -8.69
CA ARG A 73 -7.83 10.03 -7.31
C ARG A 73 -6.69 10.95 -6.94
N ILE A 74 -5.69 11.14 -7.80
CA ILE A 74 -4.52 11.96 -7.42
C ILE A 74 -4.54 13.26 -8.21
N LYS A 75 -4.67 14.37 -7.49
CA LYS A 75 -4.52 15.70 -8.02
C LYS A 75 -3.06 16.11 -7.86
N VAL A 76 -2.40 16.47 -8.94
CA VAL A 76 -1.02 16.96 -8.92
C VAL A 76 -0.97 18.36 -9.49
N ARG A 77 -0.53 19.32 -8.69
CA ARG A 77 -0.21 20.67 -9.14
C ARG A 77 1.27 20.74 -9.44
N VAL A 78 1.61 21.10 -10.66
CA VAL A 78 2.99 21.17 -11.16
C VAL A 78 3.27 22.59 -11.60
N GLN A 79 4.36 23.16 -11.11
CA GLN A 79 4.84 24.47 -11.52
C GLN A 79 6.25 24.33 -12.09
N ARG A 80 6.47 24.85 -13.30
CA ARG A 80 7.78 24.85 -13.95
C ARG A 80 8.75 25.76 -13.21
N ARG A 81 9.96 25.25 -12.99
CA ARG A 81 11.13 25.98 -12.46
C ARG A 81 12.28 26.05 -13.45
N ALA A 82 12.29 25.18 -14.47
CA ALA A 82 13.24 25.23 -15.58
C ALA A 82 13.20 26.57 -16.33
N GLY A 83 14.30 26.96 -16.98
CA GLY A 83 14.40 28.19 -17.76
C GLY A 83 13.57 28.19 -19.05
N ALA A 84 13.51 27.05 -19.75
CA ALA A 84 12.74 26.86 -20.98
C ALA A 84 11.47 26.02 -20.75
N PRO A 85 10.47 26.07 -21.64
CA PRO A 85 9.33 25.15 -21.63
C PRO A 85 9.78 23.68 -21.60
N ILE A 86 9.09 22.86 -20.81
CA ILE A 86 9.39 21.43 -20.67
C ILE A 86 8.11 20.61 -20.75
N ASN A 87 8.27 19.36 -21.19
CA ASN A 87 7.20 18.37 -21.20
C ASN A 87 7.47 17.35 -20.10
N VAL A 88 6.52 17.21 -19.18
CA VAL A 88 6.66 16.26 -18.06
C VAL A 88 5.76 15.05 -18.31
N VAL A 89 6.30 13.85 -18.16
CA VAL A 89 5.56 12.59 -18.27
C VAL A 89 5.53 11.86 -16.93
N VAL A 90 4.56 10.97 -16.78
CA VAL A 90 4.41 10.15 -15.59
C VAL A 90 4.50 8.69 -16.01
N GLN A 91 5.51 7.99 -15.49
CA GLN A 91 5.68 6.56 -15.72
C GLN A 91 4.66 5.77 -14.87
N PRO A 92 4.06 4.71 -15.42
CA PRO A 92 3.37 3.71 -14.62
C PRO A 92 4.32 3.16 -13.55
N GLY A 93 3.82 2.96 -12.33
CA GLY A 93 4.63 2.51 -11.19
C GLY A 93 5.32 3.64 -10.42
N LEU A 94 5.18 4.91 -10.82
CA LEU A 94 5.65 6.03 -9.99
C LEU A 94 5.03 5.96 -8.59
N VAL A 95 5.88 5.95 -7.56
CA VAL A 95 5.48 5.86 -6.16
C VAL A 95 5.26 7.25 -5.59
N LEU A 96 4.13 7.39 -4.91
CA LEU A 96 3.79 8.53 -4.08
C LEU A 96 3.86 8.10 -2.62
N ALA A 97 4.79 8.68 -1.86
CA ALA A 97 4.94 8.42 -0.43
C ALA A 97 4.09 9.39 0.40
N PRO A 98 3.30 8.91 1.36
CA PRO A 98 2.43 9.77 2.16
C PRO A 98 3.25 10.71 3.04
N GLN A 99 2.77 11.95 3.19
CA GLN A 99 3.34 12.94 4.10
C GLN A 99 2.46 13.06 5.36
N GLY A 100 3.08 12.93 6.53
CA GLY A 100 2.47 13.24 7.84
C GLY A 100 1.36 12.31 8.32
N ALA A 101 0.97 11.27 7.56
CA ALA A 101 -0.05 10.31 7.95
C ALA A 101 0.38 8.88 7.61
N ASP A 102 0.01 7.93 8.47
CA ASP A 102 0.27 6.51 8.24
C ASP A 102 -0.84 5.90 7.36
N VAL A 103 -0.75 6.18 6.07
CA VAL A 103 -1.68 5.68 5.04
C VAL A 103 -0.91 4.98 3.93
N GLN A 104 -1.64 4.33 3.02
CA GLN A 104 -1.04 3.60 1.89
C GLN A 104 -0.18 4.52 1.00
N ARG A 105 0.99 4.02 0.58
CA ARG A 105 1.68 4.54 -0.60
C ARG A 105 0.84 4.27 -1.84
N MET A 106 0.94 5.16 -2.83
CA MET A 106 0.21 5.02 -4.09
C MET A 106 1.18 4.73 -5.23
N ALA A 107 0.81 3.81 -6.11
CA ALA A 107 1.47 3.63 -7.41
C ALA A 107 0.62 4.28 -8.49
N VAL A 108 1.21 5.19 -9.26
CA VAL A 108 0.51 5.85 -10.37
C VAL A 108 0.41 4.87 -11.55
N VAL A 109 -0.80 4.76 -12.11
CA VAL A 109 -1.06 4.00 -13.34
C VAL A 109 -0.76 4.85 -14.56
N LYS A 110 -1.31 6.07 -14.61
CA LYS A 110 -1.14 7.01 -15.74
C LYS A 110 -1.61 8.42 -15.43
N LEU A 111 -1.19 9.36 -16.27
CA LEU A 111 -1.85 10.66 -16.43
C LEU A 111 -3.24 10.48 -17.08
N VAL A 112 -4.25 11.09 -16.48
CA VAL A 112 -5.63 11.10 -17.00
C VAL A 112 -5.88 12.35 -17.81
N GLY A 113 -5.50 13.51 -17.27
CA GLY A 113 -5.76 14.78 -17.93
C GLY A 113 -5.32 16.02 -17.16
N LYS A 114 -5.39 17.16 -17.84
CA LYS A 114 -5.16 18.50 -17.29
C LYS A 114 -6.48 19.09 -16.81
N TYR A 115 -6.47 19.70 -15.64
CA TYR A 115 -7.61 20.47 -15.13
C TYR A 115 -7.84 21.70 -16.00
N VAL A 116 -9.10 21.93 -16.36
CA VAL A 116 -9.56 23.13 -17.07
C VAL A 116 -10.68 23.80 -16.27
N PRO A 117 -10.90 25.12 -16.45
CA PRO A 117 -11.96 25.85 -15.76
C PRO A 117 -13.33 25.16 -15.89
N GLY A 118 -14.16 25.26 -14.84
CA GLY A 118 -15.46 24.58 -14.79
C GLY A 118 -15.42 23.16 -14.20
N ASN A 119 -14.35 22.81 -13.48
CA ASN A 119 -14.19 21.51 -12.81
C ASN A 119 -14.16 20.31 -13.77
N GLN A 120 -13.61 20.51 -14.96
CA GLN A 120 -13.46 19.47 -15.98
C GLN A 120 -11.99 19.12 -16.18
N TYR A 121 -11.75 17.95 -16.79
CA TYR A 121 -10.42 17.49 -17.16
C TYR A 121 -10.35 17.26 -18.66
N GLN A 122 -9.39 17.90 -19.31
CA GLN A 122 -9.03 17.60 -20.69
C GLN A 122 -8.03 16.44 -20.69
N ARG A 123 -8.35 15.37 -21.42
CA ARG A 123 -7.48 14.19 -21.49
C ARG A 123 -6.08 14.58 -21.97
N ALA A 124 -5.06 14.08 -21.29
CA ALA A 124 -3.67 14.35 -21.60
C ALA A 124 -2.81 13.14 -21.27
N THR A 125 -1.76 12.93 -22.05
CA THR A 125 -0.72 11.90 -21.81
C THR A 125 0.63 12.52 -21.48
N VAL A 126 0.77 13.84 -21.66
CA VAL A 126 1.95 14.65 -21.35
C VAL A 126 1.49 15.92 -20.62
N MET A 127 2.24 16.34 -19.60
CA MET A 127 2.09 17.62 -18.92
C MET A 127 2.92 18.67 -19.65
N VAL A 128 2.29 19.41 -20.56
CA VAL A 128 2.94 20.51 -21.28
C VAL A 128 3.01 21.73 -20.37
N LEU A 129 4.22 22.14 -19.98
CA LEU A 129 4.47 23.27 -19.09
C LEU A 129 5.13 24.41 -19.89
N ALA A 130 4.31 25.16 -20.63
CA ALA A 130 4.76 26.26 -21.49
C ALA A 130 5.16 27.52 -20.71
N ASP A 131 4.54 27.75 -19.57
CA ASP A 131 4.74 28.94 -18.73
C ASP A 131 5.25 28.54 -17.32
N GLN A 132 5.40 29.51 -16.43
CA GLN A 132 5.79 29.28 -15.02
C GLN A 132 4.59 29.28 -14.06
N GLN A 133 3.35 29.31 -14.57
CA GLN A 133 2.17 29.24 -13.74
C GLN A 133 1.95 27.80 -13.24
N PRO A 134 1.33 27.60 -12.06
CA PRO A 134 0.96 26.27 -11.61
C PRO A 134 -0.16 25.67 -12.49
N HIS A 135 0.06 24.48 -13.02
CA HIS A 135 -0.93 23.69 -13.76
C HIS A 135 -1.37 22.51 -12.91
N THR A 136 -2.67 22.19 -12.91
CA THR A 136 -3.20 21.05 -12.15
C THR A 136 -3.55 19.90 -13.10
N PHE A 137 -3.22 18.68 -12.72
CA PHE A 137 -3.48 17.46 -13.48
C PHE A 137 -4.09 16.38 -12.59
N LEU A 138 -4.73 15.40 -13.21
CA LEU A 138 -5.33 14.24 -12.56
C LEU A 138 -4.59 12.97 -12.97
N LEU A 139 -4.19 12.17 -11.99
CA LEU A 139 -3.58 10.87 -12.19
C LEU A 139 -4.51 9.76 -11.71
N GLN A 140 -4.46 8.63 -12.42
CA GLN A 140 -5.03 7.38 -11.97
C GLN A 140 -3.98 6.65 -11.14
N ALA A 141 -4.34 6.16 -9.96
CA ALA A 141 -3.43 5.45 -9.07
C ALA A 141 -4.13 4.27 -8.38
N VAL A 142 -3.32 3.38 -7.81
CA VAL A 142 -3.73 2.25 -6.95
C VAL A 142 -2.91 2.28 -5.66
N CYS A 143 -3.43 1.72 -4.58
CA CYS A 143 -2.66 1.61 -3.34
C CYS A 143 -1.66 0.44 -3.40
N ILE A 144 -0.52 0.58 -2.74
CA ILE A 144 0.52 -0.46 -2.68
C ILE A 144 0.38 -1.30 -1.41
N ASP A 145 0.14 -0.66 -0.26
CA ASP A 145 0.31 -1.28 1.05
C ASP A 145 -1.01 -1.89 1.59
N TYR A 146 -1.37 -3.09 1.15
CA TYR A 146 -2.64 -3.78 1.47
C TYR A 146 -3.14 -3.61 2.92
N HIS A 147 -2.23 -3.70 3.89
CA HIS A 147 -2.57 -3.65 5.31
C HIS A 147 -2.93 -2.24 5.80
N LYS A 148 -2.45 -1.17 5.15
CA LYS A 148 -2.67 0.21 5.61
C LYS A 148 -4.03 0.76 5.20
N SER A 149 -4.48 1.78 5.91
CA SER A 149 -5.72 2.49 5.58
C SER A 149 -5.60 3.22 4.23
N SER A 150 -6.66 3.19 3.44
CA SER A 150 -6.79 4.01 2.24
C SER A 150 -6.72 5.49 2.59
N PRO A 151 -6.15 6.34 1.72
CA PRO A 151 -6.06 7.76 2.01
C PRO A 151 -7.43 8.44 2.07
N LYS A 152 -7.54 9.41 2.97
CA LYS A 152 -8.66 10.36 2.98
C LYS A 152 -8.43 11.45 1.93
N ALA A 153 -9.50 12.14 1.55
CA ALA A 153 -9.38 13.34 0.73
C ALA A 153 -8.51 14.39 1.45
N GLY A 154 -7.65 15.07 0.70
CA GLY A 154 -6.68 16.02 1.23
C GLY A 154 -5.34 15.41 1.66
N GLN A 155 -5.19 14.07 1.66
CA GLN A 155 -3.91 13.44 1.98
C GLN A 155 -2.81 13.90 1.01
N ARG A 156 -1.69 14.39 1.53
CA ARG A 156 -0.54 14.84 0.74
C ARG A 156 0.50 13.76 0.52
N TYR A 157 1.22 13.88 -0.59
CA TYR A 157 2.26 12.94 -0.98
C TYR A 157 3.52 13.63 -1.49
N ALA A 158 4.66 12.97 -1.29
CA ALA A 158 5.90 13.23 -2.00
C ALA A 158 5.99 12.33 -3.24
N VAL A 159 6.50 12.88 -4.34
CA VAL A 159 6.93 12.09 -5.51
C VAL A 159 8.27 11.44 -5.16
N VAL A 160 8.38 10.12 -5.34
CA VAL A 160 9.60 9.37 -4.99
C VAL A 160 10.32 8.92 -6.26
N ASP A 161 10.26 7.63 -6.58
CA ASP A 161 10.84 6.97 -7.73
C ASP A 161 9.81 5.99 -8.31
N VAL A 162 10.20 5.28 -9.37
CA VAL A 162 9.36 4.26 -9.99
C VAL A 162 9.68 2.91 -9.36
N ASP A 163 8.68 2.26 -8.75
CA ASP A 163 8.80 0.86 -8.31
C ASP A 163 8.70 -0.04 -9.55
N VAL A 164 9.79 -0.71 -9.89
CA VAL A 164 9.93 -1.52 -11.12
C VAL A 164 9.00 -2.74 -11.11
N ARG A 165 8.62 -3.29 -9.93
CA ARG A 165 7.60 -4.35 -9.86
C ARG A 165 6.23 -3.78 -10.20
N CYS A 166 5.85 -2.65 -9.59
CA CYS A 166 4.61 -1.97 -9.92
C CYS A 166 4.57 -1.57 -11.40
N GLN A 167 5.66 -1.02 -11.93
CA GLN A 167 5.75 -0.60 -13.33
C GLN A 167 5.49 -1.76 -14.29
N ARG A 168 6.06 -2.95 -14.07
CA ARG A 168 5.85 -4.12 -14.96
C ARG A 168 4.38 -4.54 -15.02
N ILE A 169 3.66 -4.45 -13.91
CA ILE A 169 2.21 -4.75 -13.84
C ILE A 169 1.41 -3.61 -14.51
N LEU A 170 1.68 -2.36 -14.13
CA LEU A 170 0.87 -1.20 -14.52
C LEU A 170 1.11 -0.70 -15.96
N SER A 171 2.23 -1.11 -16.58
CA SER A 171 2.53 -0.78 -17.99
C SER A 171 1.80 -1.69 -18.97
N ALA A 172 1.32 -2.87 -18.53
CA ALA A 172 0.53 -3.76 -19.37
C ALA A 172 -0.88 -3.20 -19.54
N PRO A 173 -1.48 -3.24 -20.74
CA PRO A 173 -2.87 -2.81 -20.91
C PRO A 173 -3.82 -3.71 -20.12
N LEU A 174 -4.93 -3.13 -19.64
CA LEU A 174 -5.99 -3.91 -19.00
C LEU A 174 -6.59 -4.92 -20.01
N PRO A 175 -6.80 -6.18 -19.59
CA PRO A 175 -7.59 -7.12 -20.36
C PRO A 175 -9.00 -6.58 -20.66
N GLU A 176 -9.61 -7.05 -21.75
CA GLU A 176 -10.96 -6.65 -22.13
C GLU A 176 -11.97 -6.94 -21.00
N GLY A 177 -12.82 -5.96 -20.69
CA GLY A 177 -13.81 -6.04 -19.60
C GLY A 177 -13.23 -5.86 -18.19
N ALA A 178 -11.91 -5.77 -18.03
CA ALA A 178 -11.28 -5.49 -16.74
C ALA A 178 -11.30 -4.00 -16.40
N SER A 179 -11.28 -3.68 -15.11
CA SER A 179 -11.20 -2.31 -14.61
C SER A 179 -9.92 -2.08 -13.82
N VAL A 180 -9.83 -0.92 -13.15
CA VAL A 180 -8.71 -0.61 -12.25
C VAL A 180 -8.59 -1.60 -11.09
N TRP A 181 -9.65 -2.37 -10.80
CA TRP A 181 -9.60 -3.45 -9.82
C TRP A 181 -8.62 -4.56 -10.19
N ALA A 182 -8.44 -4.88 -11.47
CA ALA A 182 -7.43 -5.84 -11.91
C ALA A 182 -6.02 -5.37 -11.54
N TYR A 183 -5.71 -4.08 -11.72
CA TYR A 183 -4.44 -3.51 -11.27
C TYR A 183 -4.32 -3.53 -9.75
N GLN A 184 -5.34 -3.06 -9.01
CA GLN A 184 -5.29 -3.02 -7.55
C GLN A 184 -5.07 -4.42 -6.95
N SER A 185 -5.79 -5.42 -7.48
CA SER A 185 -5.67 -6.82 -7.07
C SER A 185 -4.30 -7.38 -7.43
N ALA A 186 -3.80 -7.12 -8.65
CA ALA A 186 -2.49 -7.58 -9.09
C ALA A 186 -1.37 -7.05 -8.18
N ILE A 187 -1.41 -5.76 -7.83
CA ILE A 187 -0.43 -5.15 -6.92
C ILE A 187 -0.49 -5.80 -5.53
N TRP A 188 -1.67 -5.98 -4.94
CA TRP A 188 -1.77 -6.59 -3.60
C TRP A 188 -1.37 -8.07 -3.58
N MET A 189 -1.77 -8.84 -4.58
CA MET A 189 -1.34 -10.24 -4.75
C MET A 189 0.18 -10.32 -4.89
N ASP A 190 0.79 -9.47 -5.73
CA ASP A 190 2.24 -9.46 -5.98
C ASP A 190 3.05 -9.03 -4.73
N ARG A 191 2.65 -7.92 -4.11
CA ARG A 191 3.45 -7.23 -3.09
C ARG A 191 3.25 -7.79 -1.69
N ALA A 192 2.01 -8.17 -1.36
CA ALA A 192 1.63 -8.65 -0.04
C ALA A 192 1.22 -10.13 -0.02
N GLY A 193 1.23 -10.83 -1.17
CA GLY A 193 0.85 -12.24 -1.22
C GLY A 193 -0.63 -12.48 -0.92
N VAL A 194 -1.48 -11.47 -1.11
CA VAL A 194 -2.91 -11.57 -0.76
C VAL A 194 -3.58 -12.61 -1.64
N ALA A 195 -4.32 -13.53 -1.03
CA ALA A 195 -5.00 -14.58 -1.78
C ALA A 195 -6.20 -14.04 -2.56
N SER A 196 -6.46 -14.61 -3.74
CA SER A 196 -7.64 -14.25 -4.55
C SER A 196 -8.95 -14.39 -3.78
N SER A 197 -9.09 -15.47 -3.00
CA SER A 197 -10.27 -15.70 -2.15
C SER A 197 -10.46 -14.62 -1.09
N GLU A 198 -9.35 -14.10 -0.53
CA GLU A 198 -9.38 -13.00 0.42
C GLU A 198 -9.87 -11.71 -0.24
N LEU A 199 -9.37 -11.38 -1.43
CA LEU A 199 -9.82 -10.21 -2.18
C LEU A 199 -11.32 -10.28 -2.51
N GLN A 200 -11.78 -11.44 -2.98
CA GLN A 200 -13.19 -11.69 -3.29
C GLN A 200 -14.07 -11.60 -2.04
N ARG A 201 -13.62 -12.15 -0.91
CA ARG A 201 -14.40 -12.17 0.33
C ARG A 201 -14.45 -10.80 1.01
N ILE A 202 -13.33 -10.09 1.08
CA ILE A 202 -13.24 -8.82 1.84
C ILE A 202 -13.72 -7.62 1.03
N PHE A 203 -13.42 -7.58 -0.28
CA PHE A 203 -13.70 -6.43 -1.13
C PHE A 203 -14.71 -6.72 -2.23
N SER A 204 -15.29 -7.93 -2.25
CA SER A 204 -16.27 -8.35 -3.26
C SER A 204 -15.73 -8.19 -4.70
N VAL A 205 -14.42 -8.41 -4.88
CA VAL A 205 -13.78 -8.28 -6.19
C VAL A 205 -14.38 -9.34 -7.15
N PRO A 206 -14.89 -8.94 -8.32
CA PRO A 206 -15.43 -9.89 -9.29
C PRO A 206 -14.37 -10.89 -9.80
N ALA A 207 -14.80 -12.11 -10.14
CA ALA A 207 -13.90 -13.14 -10.67
C ALA A 207 -13.15 -12.70 -11.94
N ILE A 208 -13.77 -11.88 -12.79
CA ILE A 208 -13.12 -11.34 -14.00
C ILE A 208 -11.92 -10.44 -13.67
N GLU A 209 -12.00 -9.66 -12.58
CA GLU A 209 -10.90 -8.81 -12.12
C GLU A 209 -9.75 -9.65 -11.56
N ILE A 210 -10.06 -10.73 -10.84
CA ILE A 210 -9.07 -11.68 -10.31
C ILE A 210 -8.34 -12.40 -11.45
N GLN A 211 -9.08 -12.92 -12.44
CA GLN A 211 -8.48 -13.55 -13.62
C GLN A 211 -7.61 -12.57 -14.41
N SER A 212 -8.05 -11.32 -14.52
CA SER A 212 -7.29 -10.26 -15.19
C SER A 212 -6.03 -9.89 -14.41
N ALA A 213 -6.11 -9.81 -13.08
CA ALA A 213 -4.97 -9.59 -12.20
C ALA A 213 -3.91 -10.71 -12.33
N GLN A 214 -4.35 -11.97 -12.36
CA GLN A 214 -3.46 -13.12 -12.56
C GLN A 214 -2.74 -13.06 -13.92
N LYS A 215 -3.45 -12.66 -14.99
CA LYS A 215 -2.84 -12.46 -16.32
C LYS A 215 -1.80 -11.32 -16.30
N LEU A 216 -2.10 -10.21 -15.63
CA LEU A 216 -1.17 -9.10 -15.47
C LEU A 216 0.09 -9.52 -14.71
N ILE A 217 -0.06 -10.28 -13.63
CA ILE A 217 1.07 -10.85 -12.86
C ILE A 217 1.91 -11.78 -13.73
N ALA A 218 1.30 -12.77 -14.39
CA ALA A 218 2.03 -13.71 -15.23
C ALA A 218 2.83 -13.01 -16.33
N ARG A 219 2.25 -11.95 -16.94
CA ARG A 219 2.96 -11.12 -17.91
C ARG A 219 4.12 -10.34 -17.27
N ALA A 220 3.93 -9.78 -16.08
CA ALA A 220 4.97 -9.03 -15.37
C ALA A 220 6.14 -9.92 -14.93
N GLU A 221 5.85 -11.16 -14.50
CA GLU A 221 6.86 -12.19 -14.22
C GLU A 221 7.66 -12.52 -15.47
N GLN A 222 6.98 -12.78 -16.59
CA GLN A 222 7.63 -13.06 -17.88
C GLN A 222 8.56 -11.92 -18.31
N VAL A 223 8.09 -10.67 -18.27
CA VAL A 223 8.91 -9.49 -18.59
C VAL A 223 10.12 -9.37 -17.65
N GLY A 224 9.94 -9.74 -16.38
CA GLY A 224 11.04 -9.87 -15.41
C GLY A 224 12.09 -10.86 -15.85
N VAL A 225 11.68 -12.10 -16.12
CA VAL A 225 12.58 -13.17 -16.57
C VAL A 225 13.32 -12.77 -17.86
N GLU A 226 12.63 -12.18 -18.83
CA GLU A 226 13.23 -11.67 -20.06
C GLU A 226 14.33 -10.62 -19.80
N SER A 227 14.21 -9.83 -18.73
CA SER A 227 15.24 -8.83 -18.36
C SER A 227 16.57 -9.44 -17.92
N LEU A 228 16.58 -10.70 -17.45
CA LEU A 228 17.83 -11.40 -17.09
C LEU A 228 18.75 -11.59 -18.30
N ALA A 229 18.22 -11.60 -19.53
CA ALA A 229 19.03 -11.71 -20.74
C ALA A 229 20.02 -10.54 -20.93
N GLN A 230 19.82 -9.42 -20.22
CA GLN A 230 20.72 -8.27 -20.23
C GLN A 230 21.86 -8.39 -19.21
N VAL A 231 21.81 -9.39 -18.32
CA VAL A 231 22.84 -9.63 -17.31
C VAL A 231 23.87 -10.60 -17.86
N ASP A 232 25.14 -10.21 -17.80
CA ASP A 232 26.28 -11.00 -18.27
C ASP A 232 26.60 -12.18 -17.32
N VAL A 233 25.74 -13.19 -17.32
CA VAL A 233 25.87 -14.43 -16.54
C VAL A 233 25.43 -15.64 -17.36
N SER A 234 25.88 -16.83 -16.95
CA SER A 234 25.54 -18.09 -17.63
C SER A 234 24.03 -18.37 -17.62
N ALA A 235 23.56 -19.24 -18.53
CA ALA A 235 22.15 -19.63 -18.59
C ALA A 235 21.67 -20.27 -17.28
N ASP A 236 22.49 -21.12 -16.66
CA ASP A 236 22.16 -21.78 -15.39
C ASP A 236 22.06 -20.77 -14.23
N VAL A 237 22.90 -19.73 -14.24
CA VAL A 237 22.83 -18.66 -13.25
C VAL A 237 21.55 -17.83 -13.43
N ARG A 238 21.15 -17.54 -14.68
CA ARG A 238 19.86 -16.87 -14.96
C ARG A 238 18.68 -17.69 -14.46
N ALA A 239 18.66 -18.99 -14.76
CA ALA A 239 17.60 -19.89 -14.33
C ALA A 239 17.42 -19.91 -12.80
N GLN A 240 18.52 -19.81 -12.04
CA GLN A 240 18.47 -19.73 -10.58
C GLN A 240 17.86 -18.42 -10.05
N ALA A 241 17.91 -17.34 -10.84
CA ALA A 241 17.40 -16.03 -10.47
C ALA A 241 15.95 -15.77 -10.92
N GLU A 242 15.35 -16.57 -11.80
CA GLU A 242 14.01 -16.31 -12.36
C GLU A 242 12.93 -16.10 -11.29
N GLY A 243 12.98 -16.88 -10.20
CA GLY A 243 11.99 -16.81 -9.15
C GLY A 243 11.97 -15.49 -8.37
N VAL A 244 12.96 -14.60 -8.51
CA VAL A 244 12.94 -13.27 -7.87
C VAL A 244 11.76 -12.42 -8.36
N PHE A 245 11.29 -12.68 -9.58
CA PHE A 245 10.18 -11.94 -10.17
C PHE A 245 8.81 -12.47 -9.77
N SER A 246 8.73 -13.68 -9.18
CA SER A 246 7.45 -14.33 -8.87
C SER A 246 6.58 -13.46 -7.96
N ALA A 247 5.26 -13.50 -8.14
CA ALA A 247 4.29 -12.95 -7.20
C ALA A 247 4.17 -13.80 -5.93
N ASP A 248 4.51 -15.09 -6.00
CA ASP A 248 4.58 -15.95 -4.81
C ASP A 248 5.79 -15.55 -3.95
N PRO A 249 5.56 -15.08 -2.71
CA PRO A 249 6.65 -14.70 -1.84
C PRO A 249 7.61 -15.84 -1.50
N GLN A 250 7.12 -17.08 -1.36
CA GLN A 250 7.97 -18.23 -1.03
C GLN A 250 8.95 -18.53 -2.17
N VAL A 251 8.47 -18.48 -3.42
CA VAL A 251 9.31 -18.63 -4.61
C VAL A 251 10.39 -17.54 -4.68
N ARG A 252 10.04 -16.28 -4.33
CA ARG A 252 11.03 -15.20 -4.26
C ARG A 252 12.09 -15.45 -3.19
N VAL A 253 11.70 -15.93 -2.01
CA VAL A 253 12.66 -16.22 -0.93
C VAL A 253 13.63 -17.32 -1.37
N GLU A 254 13.13 -18.38 -2.00
CA GLU A 254 13.98 -19.45 -2.50
C GLU A 254 14.94 -18.97 -3.59
N ALA A 255 14.46 -18.20 -4.56
CA ALA A 255 15.30 -17.63 -5.60
C ALA A 255 16.37 -16.70 -5.02
N TYR A 256 16.02 -15.88 -4.03
CA TYR A 256 16.99 -15.08 -3.28
C TYR A 256 18.09 -15.94 -2.66
N ARG A 257 17.73 -17.02 -1.94
CA ARG A 257 18.71 -17.95 -1.34
C ARG A 257 19.62 -18.57 -2.39
N ARG A 258 19.08 -18.99 -3.55
CA ARG A 258 19.86 -19.52 -4.66
C ARG A 258 20.87 -18.49 -5.17
N VAL A 259 20.44 -17.24 -5.38
CA VAL A 259 21.33 -16.15 -5.80
C VAL A 259 22.43 -15.84 -4.76
N GLN A 260 22.10 -15.90 -3.46
CA GLN A 260 23.10 -15.73 -2.40
C GLN A 260 24.14 -16.86 -2.38
N GLY A 261 23.77 -18.07 -2.83
CA GLY A 261 24.68 -19.21 -2.97
C GLY A 261 25.63 -19.15 -4.17
N LEU A 262 25.44 -18.20 -5.09
CA LEU A 262 26.28 -18.04 -6.28
C LEU A 262 27.68 -17.48 -5.95
N SER A 263 28.55 -17.52 -6.96
CA SER A 263 29.84 -16.83 -6.91
C SER A 263 29.68 -15.35 -6.58
N ALA A 264 30.69 -14.76 -5.94
CA ALA A 264 30.64 -13.33 -5.59
C ALA A 264 30.50 -12.43 -6.83
N GLU A 265 31.01 -12.85 -7.99
CA GLU A 265 30.87 -12.12 -9.24
C GLU A 265 29.42 -12.16 -9.76
N ASP A 266 28.87 -13.37 -9.91
CA ASP A 266 27.50 -13.55 -10.42
C ASP A 266 26.47 -12.90 -9.51
N ARG A 267 26.66 -13.01 -8.19
CA ARG A 267 25.80 -12.36 -7.20
C ARG A 267 25.79 -10.84 -7.36
N ARG A 268 26.97 -10.21 -7.54
CA ARG A 268 27.06 -8.77 -7.79
C ARG A 268 26.35 -8.36 -9.08
N LYS A 269 26.48 -9.15 -10.15
CA LYS A 269 25.82 -8.89 -11.44
C LYS A 269 24.29 -8.96 -11.32
N LEU A 270 23.77 -9.83 -10.45
CA LEU A 270 22.32 -9.98 -10.20
C LEU A 270 21.76 -9.06 -9.11
N GLN A 271 22.61 -8.45 -8.28
CA GLN A 271 22.19 -7.77 -7.05
C GLN A 271 21.16 -6.68 -7.29
N VAL A 272 21.31 -5.86 -8.34
CA VAL A 272 20.36 -4.79 -8.67
C VAL A 272 18.97 -5.36 -8.93
N LEU A 273 18.87 -6.46 -9.68
CA LEU A 273 17.59 -7.11 -9.95
C LEU A 273 17.02 -7.76 -8.68
N VAL A 274 17.87 -8.31 -7.81
CA VAL A 274 17.44 -8.83 -6.52
C VAL A 274 16.86 -7.71 -5.65
N ASP A 275 17.57 -6.60 -5.48
CA ASP A 275 17.18 -5.51 -4.57
C ASP A 275 15.83 -4.89 -4.95
N VAL A 276 15.58 -4.72 -6.25
CA VAL A 276 14.31 -4.13 -6.73
C VAL A 276 13.14 -5.12 -6.72
N ASN A 277 13.40 -6.44 -6.71
CA ASN A 277 12.35 -7.46 -6.80
C ASN A 277 12.08 -8.19 -5.50
N VAL A 278 13.08 -8.30 -4.65
CA VAL A 278 13.07 -9.05 -3.42
C VAL A 278 13.26 -8.05 -2.28
N LEU A 279 12.17 -7.38 -1.92
CA LEU A 279 12.17 -6.48 -0.77
C LEU A 279 12.69 -7.23 0.47
N ARG A 280 13.43 -6.49 1.32
CA ARG A 280 13.92 -6.97 2.62
C ARG A 280 14.73 -8.27 2.52
N ASN A 281 15.54 -8.42 1.47
CA ASN A 281 16.42 -9.58 1.31
C ASN A 281 15.65 -10.93 1.33
N GLY A 282 14.43 -10.95 0.81
CA GLY A 282 13.60 -12.14 0.75
C GLY A 282 12.83 -12.42 2.03
N GLN A 283 12.86 -11.51 3.00
CA GLN A 283 11.97 -11.60 4.14
C GLN A 283 10.58 -11.10 3.73
N LEU A 284 9.60 -12.01 3.77
CA LEU A 284 8.21 -11.62 3.94
C LEU A 284 8.12 -10.67 5.13
N PRO A 285 7.30 -9.61 5.08
CA PRO A 285 7.06 -8.83 6.28
C PRO A 285 6.55 -9.83 7.33
N ASP A 286 7.24 -9.91 8.45
CA ASP A 286 6.83 -10.84 9.48
C ASP A 286 5.46 -10.40 10.04
N ALA A 287 4.82 -11.27 10.80
CA ALA A 287 3.52 -10.93 11.36
C ALA A 287 3.58 -9.62 12.18
N SER A 288 4.69 -9.31 12.83
CA SER A 288 4.91 -8.06 13.58
C SER A 288 5.08 -6.83 12.68
N GLU A 289 5.58 -6.98 11.44
CA GLU A 289 5.76 -5.89 10.47
C GLU A 289 4.51 -5.62 9.64
N LEU A 290 3.74 -6.68 9.35
CA LEU A 290 2.36 -6.58 8.87
C LEU A 290 1.46 -5.92 9.93
N ARG A 291 1.76 -6.16 11.23
CA ARG A 291 1.15 -5.52 12.39
C ARG A 291 1.74 -4.12 12.68
N ALA A 292 3.01 -3.84 12.37
CA ALA A 292 3.65 -2.55 12.66
C ALA A 292 3.11 -1.41 11.79
N ALA A 293 2.60 -1.73 10.60
CA ALA A 293 1.85 -0.79 9.75
C ALA A 293 0.44 -0.46 10.29
N ASN A 294 0.02 -1.11 11.38
CA ASN A 294 -1.20 -0.80 12.12
C ASN A 294 -1.09 -1.35 13.56
N THR A 295 -0.72 -0.47 14.49
CA THR A 295 -1.09 -0.48 15.93
C THR A 295 -0.14 -1.08 17.00
N LEU A 296 -0.17 -0.40 18.16
CA LEU A 296 -0.07 -0.80 19.59
C LEU A 296 0.95 -1.83 20.10
N GLU A 297 1.59 -2.63 19.27
CA GLU A 297 2.56 -3.67 19.71
C GLU A 297 3.90 -3.08 20.15
N SER A 298 4.18 -1.82 19.83
CA SER A 298 5.26 -1.04 20.44
C SER A 298 5.05 -0.76 21.93
N LEU A 299 3.93 -1.18 22.52
CA LEU A 299 3.59 -1.03 23.94
C LEU A 299 3.60 -2.35 24.72
N LEU A 300 3.97 -3.48 24.09
CA LEU A 300 4.03 -4.79 24.75
C LEU A 300 5.48 -5.34 24.74
N PRO A 301 5.97 -5.91 25.85
CA PRO A 301 7.34 -6.43 25.90
C PRO A 301 7.53 -7.68 25.04
N GLU A 302 8.75 -7.86 24.51
CA GLU A 302 9.14 -9.01 23.68
C GLU A 302 9.03 -10.34 24.46
N GLY A 303 8.49 -11.38 23.79
CA GLY A 303 8.43 -12.75 24.32
C GLY A 303 7.03 -13.37 24.48
N LEU A 304 5.95 -12.65 24.15
CA LEU A 304 4.58 -13.17 24.27
C LEU A 304 4.11 -13.83 22.97
N ASN A 305 3.91 -15.16 22.96
CA ASN A 305 3.23 -15.86 21.86
C ASN A 305 1.70 -15.85 22.07
N LEU A 306 0.97 -15.29 21.11
CA LEU A 306 -0.49 -15.26 21.14
C LEU A 306 -1.07 -16.60 20.65
N PRO A 307 -2.12 -17.16 21.30
CA PRO A 307 -2.83 -18.31 20.77
C PRO A 307 -3.57 -17.94 19.47
N GLN A 308 -3.61 -18.86 18.50
CA GLN A 308 -4.39 -18.71 17.28
C GLN A 308 -5.88 -18.67 17.63
N LEU A 309 -6.45 -17.46 17.66
CA LEU A 309 -7.89 -17.27 17.76
C LEU A 309 -8.50 -17.34 16.36
N GLN A 310 -9.36 -18.33 16.13
CA GLN A 310 -10.24 -18.36 14.96
C GLN A 310 -11.21 -17.17 15.06
N ILE A 311 -11.16 -16.28 14.07
CA ILE A 311 -12.01 -15.09 14.03
C ILE A 311 -13.43 -15.55 13.66
N PRO A 312 -14.47 -15.30 14.48
CA PRO A 312 -15.84 -15.66 14.14
C PRO A 312 -16.34 -14.88 12.92
N GLU A 313 -17.00 -15.56 11.99
CA GLU A 313 -17.38 -15.00 10.68
C GLU A 313 -18.70 -14.20 10.69
N SER A 314 -19.46 -14.20 11.79
CA SER A 314 -20.76 -13.54 11.91
C SER A 314 -20.87 -12.62 13.12
N LEU A 315 -21.79 -11.63 13.06
CA LEU A 315 -22.06 -10.68 14.15
C LEU A 315 -22.61 -11.40 15.39
N ASP A 316 -23.39 -12.47 15.19
CA ASP A 316 -23.97 -13.28 16.26
C ASP A 316 -22.89 -14.14 16.92
N ALA A 317 -22.01 -14.78 16.15
CA ALA A 317 -20.88 -15.54 16.71
C ALA A 317 -19.87 -14.65 17.44
N LEU A 318 -19.71 -13.39 17.01
CA LEU A 318 -18.95 -12.39 17.74
C LEU A 318 -19.67 -11.91 19.01
N THR A 319 -20.99 -11.82 18.98
CA THR A 319 -21.81 -11.46 20.14
C THR A 319 -21.79 -12.56 21.19
N ASP A 320 -21.89 -13.83 20.77
CA ASP A 320 -21.78 -15.01 21.63
C ASP A 320 -20.37 -15.15 22.22
N LEU A 321 -19.33 -14.91 21.41
CA LEU A 321 -17.95 -14.84 21.90
C LEU A 321 -17.78 -13.72 22.93
N LEU A 322 -18.33 -12.52 22.68
CA LEU A 322 -18.26 -11.40 23.61
C LEU A 322 -19.14 -11.60 24.87
N GLN A 323 -20.20 -12.39 24.79
CA GLN A 323 -21.10 -12.71 25.91
C GLN A 323 -20.59 -13.86 26.79
N SER A 324 -19.75 -14.75 26.25
CA SER A 324 -19.09 -15.85 26.99
C SER A 324 -17.79 -15.44 27.70
N LEU A 325 -17.32 -14.20 27.50
CA LEU A 325 -16.14 -13.67 28.17
C LEU A 325 -16.22 -13.57 29.71
N PRO A 326 -17.38 -13.38 30.37
CA PRO A 326 -17.45 -13.39 31.83
C PRO A 326 -16.97 -14.71 32.45
N ASP A 327 -17.24 -15.85 31.80
CA ASP A 327 -16.84 -17.19 32.29
C ASP A 327 -15.33 -17.44 32.13
N LEU A 328 -14.66 -16.71 31.24
CA LEU A 328 -13.20 -16.70 31.09
C LEU A 328 -12.51 -15.75 32.08
N VAL A 329 -13.28 -14.94 32.82
CA VAL A 329 -12.79 -13.80 33.62
C VAL A 329 -13.02 -13.97 35.13
N GLY A 330 -13.62 -15.07 35.63
CA GLY A 330 -13.70 -15.40 37.08
C GLY A 330 -13.37 -16.88 37.38
N ASN A 331 -12.80 -17.29 38.52
CA ASN A 331 -12.60 -16.66 39.84
C ASN A 331 -11.13 -16.78 40.33
N GLU A 332 -10.72 -15.86 41.20
CA GLU A 332 -9.33 -15.64 41.65
C GLU A 332 -8.73 -16.69 42.62
N ASP A 333 -9.35 -17.86 42.81
CA ASP A 333 -9.03 -18.75 43.96
C ASP A 333 -8.35 -20.09 43.65
N ASP A 334 -7.96 -20.41 42.41
CA ASP A 334 -7.28 -21.70 42.15
C ASP A 334 -5.75 -21.59 42.11
N ASP A 335 -5.15 -22.30 43.05
CA ASP A 335 -3.73 -22.35 43.43
C ASP A 335 -2.97 -23.34 42.55
N THR A 336 -2.86 -23.04 41.24
CA THR A 336 -2.03 -23.83 40.33
C THR A 336 -1.05 -22.99 39.52
N ASP A 337 0.19 -23.44 39.58
CA ASP A 337 1.45 -22.80 39.20
C ASP A 337 1.67 -22.79 37.67
N VAL A 338 0.71 -22.23 36.92
CA VAL A 338 0.83 -21.96 35.48
C VAL A 338 0.88 -20.45 35.30
N ILE A 339 1.97 -19.98 34.67
CA ILE A 339 2.29 -18.58 34.35
C ILE A 339 1.02 -17.72 34.15
N ARG A 340 0.64 -16.98 35.20
CA ARG A 340 -0.48 -16.04 35.19
C ARG A 340 -0.10 -14.83 34.34
N PHE A 341 -0.69 -14.71 33.14
CA PHE A 341 -0.72 -13.47 32.38
C PHE A 341 -2.06 -12.75 32.63
N PRO A 342 -2.16 -11.86 33.64
CA PRO A 342 -3.43 -11.20 34.02
C PRO A 342 -4.06 -10.34 32.92
N ARG A 343 -3.35 -10.10 31.80
CA ARG A 343 -3.82 -9.33 30.64
C ARG A 343 -4.16 -10.17 29.40
N ALA A 344 -3.89 -11.48 29.39
CA ALA A 344 -4.29 -12.37 28.29
C ALA A 344 -5.82 -12.41 28.12
N ARG A 345 -6.56 -12.25 29.24
CA ARG A 345 -8.02 -12.08 29.28
C ARG A 345 -8.54 -10.85 28.52
N LEU A 346 -7.68 -9.88 28.19
CA LEU A 346 -8.05 -8.63 27.48
C LEU A 346 -7.91 -8.74 25.97
N LEU A 347 -7.30 -9.82 25.44
CA LEU A 347 -7.05 -10.00 24.02
C LEU A 347 -8.31 -9.91 23.14
N PRO A 348 -9.45 -10.52 23.51
CA PRO A 348 -10.67 -10.41 22.71
C PRO A 348 -11.19 -8.97 22.59
N LEU A 349 -11.01 -8.16 23.65
CA LEU A 349 -11.37 -6.74 23.66
C LEU A 349 -10.40 -5.92 22.80
N MET A 350 -9.10 -6.21 22.86
CA MET A 350 -8.12 -5.56 21.98
C MET A 350 -8.40 -5.83 20.49
N VAL A 351 -8.82 -7.04 20.15
CA VAL A 351 -9.23 -7.40 18.78
C VAL A 351 -10.51 -6.67 18.37
N GLY A 352 -11.52 -6.63 19.26
CA GLY A 352 -12.78 -5.93 19.00
C GLY A 352 -12.61 -4.42 18.80
N LEU A 353 -11.67 -3.78 19.51
CA LEU A 353 -11.32 -2.37 19.32
C LEU A 353 -10.68 -2.08 17.95
N ARG A 354 -10.14 -3.10 17.26
CA ARG A 354 -9.56 -2.97 15.91
C ARG A 354 -10.54 -3.36 14.79
N ALA A 355 -11.78 -3.72 15.12
CA ALA A 355 -12.75 -4.18 14.13
C ALA A 355 -13.03 -3.10 13.07
N ARG A 356 -13.10 -3.49 11.79
CA ARG A 356 -13.42 -2.57 10.68
C ARG A 356 -14.79 -1.90 10.85
N ARG A 357 -15.77 -2.62 11.41
CA ARG A 357 -17.13 -2.12 11.64
C ARG A 357 -17.18 -1.27 12.92
N PRO A 358 -17.57 0.02 12.85
CA PRO A 358 -17.67 0.88 14.03
C PRO A 358 -18.63 0.37 15.10
N ALA A 359 -19.66 -0.38 14.72
CA ALA A 359 -20.59 -1.00 15.67
C ALA A 359 -19.90 -2.03 16.58
N VAL A 360 -18.96 -2.81 16.04
CA VAL A 360 -18.19 -3.81 16.81
C VAL A 360 -17.20 -3.11 17.75
N ARG A 361 -16.53 -2.05 17.27
CA ARG A 361 -15.68 -1.22 18.13
C ARG A 361 -16.48 -0.60 19.27
N ALA A 362 -17.62 0.03 18.98
CA ALA A 362 -18.47 0.66 20.01
C ALA A 362 -18.96 -0.36 21.06
N LEU A 363 -19.35 -1.58 20.65
CA LEU A 363 -19.72 -2.64 21.58
C LEU A 363 -18.54 -3.05 22.45
N THR A 364 -17.36 -3.16 21.86
CA THR A 364 -16.14 -3.52 22.58
C THR A 364 -15.72 -2.44 23.57
N VAL A 365 -15.84 -1.17 23.20
CA VAL A 365 -15.58 -0.01 24.07
C VAL A 365 -16.49 -0.02 25.29
N ARG A 366 -17.78 -0.33 25.13
CA ARG A 366 -18.70 -0.49 26.25
C ARG A 366 -18.30 -1.64 27.19
N ARG A 367 -17.72 -2.71 26.64
CA ARG A 367 -17.20 -3.82 27.45
C ARG A 367 -15.90 -3.48 28.16
N VAL A 368 -14.99 -2.75 27.50
CA VAL A 368 -13.79 -2.20 28.14
C VAL A 368 -14.19 -1.31 29.32
N ALA A 369 -15.24 -0.50 29.19
CA ALA A 369 -15.73 0.35 30.27
C ALA A 369 -16.18 -0.41 31.53
N GLN A 370 -16.53 -1.69 31.40
CA GLN A 370 -17.00 -2.53 32.52
C GLN A 370 -15.86 -3.27 33.23
N LEU A 371 -14.62 -3.19 32.74
CA LEU A 371 -13.48 -3.91 33.33
C LEU A 371 -12.98 -3.22 34.59
N ASN A 372 -12.86 -3.90 35.73
CA ASN A 372 -12.25 -3.27 36.92
C ASN A 372 -10.70 -3.22 36.86
N ASP A 373 -10.15 -2.57 35.83
CA ASP A 373 -8.71 -2.44 35.57
C ASP A 373 -8.36 -1.00 35.14
N PRO A 374 -7.29 -0.37 35.67
CA PRO A 374 -6.83 0.96 35.25
C PRO A 374 -6.59 1.07 33.72
N TRP A 375 -6.20 -0.03 33.07
CA TRP A 375 -6.05 -0.12 31.61
C TRP A 375 -7.31 0.28 30.85
N ALA A 376 -8.49 0.06 31.43
CA ALA A 376 -9.74 0.45 30.81
C ALA A 376 -9.85 1.96 30.63
N VAL A 377 -9.43 2.74 31.64
CA VAL A 377 -9.50 4.21 31.57
C VAL A 377 -8.54 4.73 30.51
N ASP A 378 -7.28 4.28 30.51
CA ASP A 378 -6.30 4.62 29.46
C ASP A 378 -6.82 4.30 28.06
N THR A 379 -7.40 3.12 27.89
CA THR A 379 -7.92 2.64 26.60
C THR A 379 -9.09 3.49 26.13
N LEU A 380 -10.04 3.81 27.00
CA LEU A 380 -11.18 4.64 26.63
C LEU A 380 -10.75 6.07 26.24
N ILE A 381 -9.74 6.64 26.92
CA ILE A 381 -9.17 7.95 26.57
C ILE A 381 -8.55 7.92 25.16
N VAL A 382 -7.85 6.84 24.79
CA VAL A 382 -7.31 6.66 23.44
C VAL A 382 -8.43 6.56 22.40
N VAL A 383 -9.49 5.83 22.73
CA VAL A 383 -10.64 5.60 21.84
C VAL A 383 -11.44 6.88 21.54
N LEU A 384 -11.33 7.93 22.35
CA LEU A 384 -11.90 9.24 22.04
C LEU A 384 -11.36 9.85 20.74
N ALA A 385 -10.25 9.34 20.18
CA ALA A 385 -9.76 9.71 18.85
C ALA A 385 -10.40 8.91 17.69
N ASP A 386 -11.32 7.97 17.97
CA ASP A 386 -11.90 7.10 16.93
C ASP A 386 -12.63 7.93 15.84
N PRO A 387 -12.46 7.58 14.55
CA PRO A 387 -13.15 8.28 13.46
C PRO A 387 -14.68 8.25 13.57
N SER A 388 -15.27 7.25 14.24
CA SER A 388 -16.71 7.08 14.37
C SER A 388 -17.27 7.82 15.59
N PRO A 389 -18.22 8.76 15.41
CA PRO A 389 -18.88 9.44 16.53
C PRO A 389 -19.52 8.48 17.53
N ARG A 390 -20.11 7.38 17.05
CA ARG A 390 -20.71 6.36 17.93
C ARG A 390 -19.71 5.66 18.84
N VAL A 391 -18.45 5.58 18.41
CA VAL A 391 -17.38 4.92 19.18
C VAL A 391 -16.82 5.90 20.20
N ARG A 392 -16.61 7.16 19.82
CA ARG A 392 -16.21 8.24 20.75
C ARG A 392 -17.24 8.46 21.84
N GLN A 393 -18.52 8.54 21.48
CA GLN A 393 -19.61 8.68 22.45
C GLN A 393 -19.64 7.51 23.45
N ALA A 394 -19.42 6.28 22.97
CA ALA A 394 -19.34 5.11 23.85
C ALA A 394 -18.13 5.16 24.80
N ALA A 395 -17.02 5.75 24.36
CA ALA A 395 -15.83 5.91 25.19
C ALA A 395 -16.00 7.04 26.22
N ALA A 396 -16.57 8.17 25.83
CA ALA A 396 -16.89 9.27 26.74
C ALA A 396 -17.87 8.83 27.85
N GLU A 397 -18.93 8.12 27.48
CA GLU A 397 -19.88 7.56 28.45
C GLU A 397 -19.21 6.54 29.38
N GLY A 398 -18.36 5.67 28.81
CA GLY A 398 -17.59 4.71 29.60
C GLY A 398 -16.64 5.39 30.59
N LEU A 399 -15.96 6.46 30.19
CA LEU A 399 -15.07 7.22 31.07
C LEU A 399 -15.85 7.88 32.20
N LYS A 400 -17.00 8.47 31.88
CA LYS A 400 -17.89 9.06 32.87
C LYS A 400 -18.37 8.05 33.90
N GLN A 401 -18.86 6.90 33.43
CA GLN A 401 -19.31 5.83 34.30
C GLN A 401 -18.17 5.35 35.23
N ARG A 402 -16.95 5.20 34.69
CA ARG A 402 -15.82 4.65 35.44
C ARG A 402 -15.16 5.60 36.43
N THR A 403 -15.21 6.90 36.16
CA THR A 403 -14.41 7.89 36.89
C THR A 403 -15.26 8.88 37.67
N GLY A 404 -16.57 8.94 37.40
CA GLY A 404 -17.48 9.95 37.91
C GLY A 404 -17.27 11.35 37.36
N GLN A 405 -16.26 11.56 36.50
CA GLN A 405 -15.97 12.85 35.86
C GLN A 405 -16.66 12.95 34.50
N ASP A 406 -16.90 14.17 33.99
CA ASP A 406 -17.51 14.35 32.67
C ASP A 406 -16.80 15.46 31.90
N PHE A 407 -15.85 15.06 31.05
CA PHE A 407 -15.19 15.95 30.10
C PHE A 407 -15.67 15.72 28.66
N GLY A 408 -16.79 15.00 28.47
CA GLY A 408 -17.31 14.65 27.14
C GLY A 408 -16.29 13.90 26.26
N GLU A 409 -16.22 14.25 24.97
CA GLU A 409 -15.27 13.66 24.02
C GLU A 409 -13.88 14.34 24.01
N ASP A 410 -13.58 15.24 24.96
CA ASP A 410 -12.31 15.97 25.01
C ASP A 410 -11.18 15.10 25.58
N ALA A 411 -10.45 14.45 24.68
CA ALA A 411 -9.36 13.55 25.03
C ALA A 411 -8.20 14.24 25.76
N GLU A 412 -7.97 15.54 25.57
CA GLU A 412 -6.86 16.26 26.22
C GLU A 412 -7.18 16.57 27.67
N GLN A 413 -8.42 16.97 27.96
CA GLN A 413 -8.89 17.14 29.34
C GLN A 413 -8.87 15.82 30.10
N TRP A 414 -9.35 14.74 29.48
CA TRP A 414 -9.30 13.40 30.05
C TRP A 414 -7.88 12.93 30.35
N ARG A 415 -6.91 13.13 29.43
CA ARG A 415 -5.50 12.77 29.66
C ARG A 415 -4.88 13.57 30.79
N THR A 416 -5.13 14.88 30.81
CA THR A 416 -4.57 15.79 31.82
C THR A 416 -5.05 15.40 33.21
N TRP A 417 -6.36 15.17 33.37
CA TRP A 417 -6.95 14.72 34.62
C TRP A 417 -6.43 13.34 35.04
N TRP A 418 -6.39 12.37 34.12
CA TRP A 418 -5.99 11.00 34.43
C TRP A 418 -4.51 10.89 34.80
N THR A 419 -3.63 11.66 34.14
CA THR A 419 -2.20 11.74 34.50
C THR A 419 -2.04 12.32 35.91
N ALA A 420 -2.76 13.41 36.21
CA ALA A 420 -2.73 14.02 37.55
C ALA A 420 -3.29 13.09 38.65
N ALA A 421 -4.27 12.24 38.32
CA ALA A 421 -4.81 11.22 39.22
C ALA A 421 -3.84 10.04 39.46
N GLN A 422 -3.07 9.64 38.44
CA GLN A 422 -2.03 8.60 38.57
C GLN A 422 -0.82 9.07 39.40
N ASP A 423 -0.46 10.36 39.30
CA ASP A 423 0.66 10.94 40.05
C ASP A 423 0.32 11.31 41.50
N GLY A 424 -0.91 11.03 41.97
CA GLY A 424 -1.37 11.28 43.34
C GLY A 424 -1.60 12.76 43.67
N SER A 425 -1.59 13.64 42.67
CA SER A 425 -1.82 15.10 42.81
C SER A 425 -3.30 15.47 42.93
N LEU A 426 -4.19 14.50 42.67
CA LEU A 426 -5.63 14.57 42.86
C LEU A 426 -6.07 13.36 43.70
N ALA A 427 -7.14 13.49 44.48
CA ALA A 427 -7.70 12.36 45.22
C ALA A 427 -8.07 11.23 44.26
N ALA A 428 -7.60 10.01 44.54
CA ALA A 428 -7.80 8.86 43.67
C ALA A 428 -9.31 8.62 43.44
N PRO A 429 -9.73 8.25 42.20
CA PRO A 429 -11.12 7.92 41.94
C PRO A 429 -11.53 6.71 42.80
N ASP A 430 -12.72 6.78 43.40
CA ASP A 430 -13.27 5.71 44.21
C ASP A 430 -13.49 4.47 43.31
N PRO A 431 -12.77 3.35 43.55
CA PRO A 431 -12.88 2.15 42.73
C PRO A 431 -14.22 1.42 42.90
N ALA A 432 -15.10 1.91 43.79
CA ALA A 432 -16.42 1.35 44.08
C ALA A 432 -17.60 2.21 43.62
N ALA A 433 -17.38 3.26 42.81
CA ALA A 433 -18.50 3.99 42.22
C ALA A 433 -19.30 3.08 41.24
N PRO A 434 -20.63 2.95 41.41
CA PRO A 434 -21.45 1.92 40.78
C PRO A 434 -21.62 2.03 39.26
#